data_AF-L1NN01-F1
#
_entry.id   AF-L1NN01-F1
#
_cell.length_a   1.000
_cell.length_b   1.000
_cell.length_c   1.000
_cell.angle_alpha   90.00
_cell.angle_beta   90.00
_cell.angle_gamma   90.00
#
_symmetry.space_group_name_H-M   'P 1'
#
loop_
_entity.id
_entity.type
_entity.pdbx_description
1 polymer ?
#
loop_
_entity_poly.entity_id
_entity_poly.type
_entity_poly.pdbx_seq_one_letter_code
_entity_poly.pdbx_strand_id
1 'polypeptide(L)'
;RHLASRSAQSGWLNLADDVARWLEFDELRGAAHADSGSQMALPVTLENGTVLGVVYVEAAEKNAFDAAAQTVWVGLTLALAEPLRQLAGEDEAQEDGHG
;
A
#
# COMPACT_ATOMS: atom_id res chain seq x y z
N ARG A 1 -4.46 -9.40 9.22
CA ARG A 1 -4.15 -8.28 8.30
C ARG A 1 -4.47 -8.78 6.90
N HIS A 2 -5.55 -8.31 6.28
CA HIS A 2 -6.05 -8.81 4.99
C HIS A 2 -5.91 -7.69 3.96
N LEU A 3 -5.24 -7.96 2.84
CA LEU A 3 -5.18 -7.03 1.72
C LEU A 3 -6.42 -7.24 0.84
N ALA A 4 -7.01 -6.17 0.32
CA ALA A 4 -8.11 -6.25 -0.63
C ALA A 4 -7.72 -7.12 -1.85
N SER A 5 -8.53 -8.13 -2.18
CA SER A 5 -8.19 -9.09 -3.23
C SER A 5 -8.42 -8.57 -4.64
N ARG A 6 -9.19 -7.50 -4.82
CA ARG A 6 -9.43 -6.84 -6.11
C ARG A 6 -9.71 -5.36 -5.90
N SER A 7 -8.80 -4.51 -6.34
CA SER A 7 -8.96 -3.06 -6.37
C SER A 7 -8.70 -2.53 -7.77
N ALA A 8 -9.28 -1.38 -8.09
CA ALA A 8 -9.01 -0.67 -9.32
C ALA A 8 -7.50 -0.39 -9.40
N GLN A 9 -6.79 -1.20 -10.19
CA GLN A 9 -5.35 -1.08 -10.37
C GLN A 9 -5.07 0.15 -11.23
N SER A 10 -4.65 1.25 -10.61
CA SER A 10 -3.75 2.19 -11.27
C SER A 10 -2.31 1.71 -11.08
N GLY A 11 -2.02 0.47 -11.53
CA GLY A 11 -0.70 -0.18 -11.58
C GLY A 11 0.04 -0.46 -10.25
N TRP A 12 -0.07 0.44 -9.27
CA TRP A 12 0.75 0.52 -8.06
C TRP A 12 -0.05 0.82 -6.79
N LEU A 13 -1.35 1.08 -6.92
CA LEU A 13 -2.22 1.52 -5.85
C LEU A 13 -3.45 0.64 -5.77
N ASN A 14 -3.79 0.22 -4.55
CA ASN A 14 -5.08 -0.41 -4.26
C ASN A 14 -5.92 0.57 -3.47
N LEU A 15 -7.00 1.07 -4.07
CA LEU A 15 -7.90 2.05 -3.47
C LEU A 15 -9.31 1.47 -3.41
N ALA A 16 -9.89 1.39 -2.21
CA ALA A 16 -11.32 1.21 -1.99
C ALA A 16 -11.89 2.55 -1.51
N ASP A 17 -12.52 3.28 -2.43
CA ASP A 17 -13.08 4.62 -2.22
C ASP A 17 -14.39 4.59 -1.42
N ASP A 18 -15.15 3.50 -1.53
CA ASP A 18 -16.38 3.25 -0.79
C ASP A 18 -16.38 1.82 -0.24
N VAL A 19 -15.79 1.60 0.93
CA VAL A 19 -15.63 0.27 1.52
C VAL A 19 -16.97 -0.46 1.68
N ALA A 20 -18.02 0.26 2.06
CA ALA A 20 -19.35 -0.34 2.23
C ALA A 20 -19.87 -0.91 0.89
N ARG A 21 -19.73 -0.15 -0.20
CA ARG A 21 -20.10 -0.61 -1.55
C ARG A 21 -19.27 -1.82 -1.98
N TRP A 22 -17.97 -1.82 -1.70
CA TRP A 22 -17.07 -2.90 -2.10
C TRP A 22 -17.35 -4.20 -1.31
N LEU A 23 -17.73 -4.09 -0.04
CA LEU A 23 -18.20 -5.21 0.77
C LEU A 23 -19.55 -5.74 0.26
N GLU A 24 -20.49 -4.85 -0.11
CA GLU A 24 -21.80 -5.22 -0.66
C GLU A 24 -21.67 -6.07 -1.93
N PHE A 25 -20.73 -5.71 -2.82
CA PHE A 25 -20.47 -6.45 -4.06
C PHE A 25 -19.49 -7.64 -3.90
N ASP A 26 -19.04 -7.94 -2.68
CA ASP A 26 -18.10 -9.03 -2.38
C ASP A 26 -16.74 -8.89 -3.10
N GLU A 27 -16.40 -7.65 -3.49
CA GLU A 27 -15.12 -7.26 -4.11
C GLU A 27 -14.03 -7.00 -3.04
N LEU A 28 -14.47 -6.59 -1.84
CA LEU A 28 -13.72 -6.59 -0.59
C LEU A 28 -14.35 -7.58 0.38
N ARG A 29 -13.54 -8.27 1.20
CA ARG A 29 -14.04 -9.32 2.11
C ARG A 29 -13.42 -9.23 3.49
N GLY A 30 -14.24 -9.43 4.51
CA GLY A 30 -13.82 -9.58 5.90
C GLY A 30 -14.36 -8.47 6.80
N ALA A 31 -14.83 -8.85 7.99
CA ALA A 31 -15.41 -7.92 8.96
C ALA A 31 -14.42 -6.84 9.43
N ALA A 32 -13.11 -7.10 9.32
CA ALA A 32 -12.07 -6.15 9.68
C ALA A 32 -12.06 -4.86 8.84
N HIS A 33 -12.76 -4.83 7.69
CA HIS A 33 -12.87 -3.64 6.86
C HIS A 33 -14.09 -2.78 7.20
N ALA A 34 -15.06 -3.31 7.97
CA ALA A 34 -16.38 -2.70 8.11
C ALA A 34 -16.39 -1.33 8.81
N ASP A 35 -15.32 -1.02 9.55
CA ASP A 35 -15.22 0.22 10.33
C ASP A 35 -14.57 1.38 9.55
N SER A 36 -14.08 1.15 8.32
CA SER A 36 -13.50 2.20 7.46
C SER A 36 -14.48 2.66 6.38
N GLY A 37 -14.48 3.95 6.04
CA GLY A 37 -15.21 4.51 4.89
C GLY A 37 -14.45 4.36 3.57
N SER A 38 -13.12 4.51 3.61
CA SER A 38 -12.22 4.26 2.48
C SER A 38 -10.89 3.67 2.94
N GLN A 39 -10.22 2.94 2.06
CA GLN A 39 -8.95 2.27 2.34
C GLN A 39 -7.98 2.40 1.16
N MET A 40 -6.71 2.53 1.47
CA MET A 40 -5.65 2.63 0.47
C MET A 40 -4.43 1.80 0.88
N ALA A 41 -3.91 1.00 -0.05
CA ALA A 41 -2.68 0.23 0.14
C ALA A 41 -1.67 0.61 -0.94
N LEU A 42 -0.49 1.06 -0.50
CA LEU A 42 0.63 1.44 -1.36
C LEU A 42 1.85 0.57 -1.05
N PRO A 43 2.41 -0.15 -2.03
CA PRO A 43 3.64 -0.88 -1.84
C PRO A 43 4.82 0.09 -1.67
N VAL A 44 5.75 -0.27 -0.80
CA VAL A 44 7.08 0.32 -0.74
C VAL A 44 8.01 -0.63 -1.49
N THR A 45 8.70 -0.13 -2.51
CA THR A 45 9.49 -0.98 -3.42
C THR A 45 10.90 -0.46 -3.62
N LEU A 46 11.80 -1.38 -3.96
CA LEU A 46 13.06 -1.07 -4.62
C LEU A 46 12.85 -0.73 -6.09
N GLU A 47 13.88 -0.16 -6.73
CA GLU A 47 13.87 0.18 -8.17
C GLU A 47 13.65 -1.05 -9.07
N ASN A 48 14.09 -2.23 -8.64
CA ASN A 48 13.90 -3.49 -9.35
C ASN A 48 12.48 -4.09 -9.20
N GLY A 49 11.58 -3.40 -8.50
CA GLY A 49 10.20 -3.83 -8.26
C GLY A 49 10.02 -4.78 -7.07
N THR A 50 11.08 -5.13 -6.33
CA THR A 50 10.95 -5.88 -5.07
C THR A 50 10.13 -5.08 -4.08
N VAL A 51 9.10 -5.71 -3.49
CA VAL A 51 8.24 -5.11 -2.47
C VAL A 51 8.84 -5.33 -1.09
N LEU A 52 9.26 -4.24 -0.44
CA LEU A 52 9.80 -4.23 0.92
C LEU A 52 8.71 -4.18 1.99
N GLY A 53 7.53 -3.65 1.65
CA GLY A 53 6.41 -3.52 2.57
C GLY A 53 5.20 -2.84 1.95
N VAL A 54 4.19 -2.56 2.78
CA VAL A 54 2.95 -1.87 2.36
C VAL A 54 2.57 -0.82 3.39
N VAL A 55 2.39 0.42 2.94
CA VAL A 55 1.69 1.47 3.68
C VAL A 55 0.21 1.23 3.48
N TYR A 56 -0.49 0.91 4.57
CA TYR A 56 -1.93 0.69 4.58
C TYR A 56 -2.59 1.77 5.42
N VAL A 57 -3.54 2.47 4.82
CA VAL A 57 -4.21 3.62 5.42
C VAL A 57 -5.71 3.44 5.32
N GLU A 58 -6.40 3.79 6.40
CA GLU A 58 -7.85 3.79 6.51
C GLU A 58 -8.32 5.20 6.85
N ALA A 59 -9.49 5.58 6.32
CA ALA A 59 -10.19 6.80 6.69
C ALA A 59 -11.65 6.46 7.03
N ALA A 60 -12.23 7.21 7.97
CA ALA A 60 -13.64 7.02 8.36
C ALA A 60 -14.59 7.45 7.25
N GLU A 61 -14.21 8.42 6.43
CA GLU A 61 -14.98 8.93 5.32
C GLU A 61 -14.75 8.13 4.03
N LYS A 62 -15.78 8.07 3.19
CA LYS A 62 -15.66 7.61 1.81
C LYS A 62 -14.90 8.65 0.98
N ASN A 63 -14.23 8.21 -0.08
CA ASN A 63 -13.48 9.05 -1.02
C ASN A 63 -12.42 9.94 -0.36
N ALA A 64 -11.84 9.53 0.77
CA ALA A 64 -10.90 10.36 1.51
C ALA A 64 -9.53 10.52 0.81
N PHE A 65 -9.22 9.64 -0.14
CA PHE A 65 -7.93 9.61 -0.83
C PHE A 65 -8.03 10.25 -2.22
N ASP A 66 -8.26 11.56 -2.25
CA ASP A 66 -8.14 12.34 -3.49
C ASP A 66 -6.67 12.44 -3.96
N ALA A 67 -6.41 13.08 -5.10
CA ALA A 67 -5.06 13.19 -5.65
C ALA A 67 -4.07 13.89 -4.71
N ALA A 68 -4.52 14.87 -3.92
CA ALA A 68 -3.65 15.59 -2.98
C ALA A 68 -3.28 14.68 -1.80
N ALA A 69 -4.25 13.97 -1.23
CA ALA A 69 -4.02 12.99 -0.18
C ALA A 69 -3.12 11.83 -0.68
N GLN A 70 -3.37 11.31 -1.88
CA GLN A 70 -2.54 10.28 -2.51
C GLN A 70 -1.08 10.74 -2.66
N THR A 71 -0.83 11.99 -3.06
CA THR A 71 0.52 12.54 -3.20
C THR A 71 1.30 12.48 -1.89
N VAL A 72 0.66 12.78 -0.76
CA VAL A 72 1.30 12.71 0.56
C VAL A 72 1.71 11.28 0.90
N TRP A 73 0.81 10.33 0.69
CA TRP A 73 1.07 8.92 1.00
C TRP A 73 2.10 8.27 0.07
N VAL A 74 2.14 8.68 -1.20
CA VAL A 74 3.21 8.30 -2.14
C VAL A 74 4.55 8.89 -1.69
N GLY A 75 4.57 10.15 -1.23
CA GLY A 75 5.79 10.74 -0.64
C GLY A 75 6.31 9.93 0.55
N LEU A 76 5.41 9.45 1.41
CA LEU A 76 5.78 8.59 2.52
C LEU A 76 6.34 7.23 2.06
N THR A 77 5.72 6.58 1.07
CA THR A 77 6.20 5.27 0.59
C THR A 77 7.61 5.36 0.01
N LEU A 78 7.91 6.44 -0.72
CA LEU A 78 9.25 6.72 -1.23
C LEU A 78 10.25 6.93 -0.09
N ALA A 79 9.88 7.70 0.93
CA ALA A 79 10.74 7.94 2.09
C ALA A 79 11.00 6.68 2.94
N LEU A 80 10.10 5.70 2.90
CA LEU A 80 10.22 4.43 3.64
C LEU A 80 11.08 3.37 2.94
N ALA A 81 11.41 3.54 1.65
CA ALA A 81 12.16 2.53 0.90
C ALA A 81 13.51 2.21 1.54
N GLU A 82 14.30 3.24 1.84
CA GLU A 82 15.62 3.09 2.45
C GLU A 82 15.56 2.49 3.87
N PRO A 83 14.75 3.01 4.82
CA PRO A 83 14.60 2.38 6.13
C PRO A 83 14.14 0.92 6.09
N LEU A 84 13.23 0.57 5.17
CA LEU A 84 12.76 -0.81 5.05
C LEU A 84 13.80 -1.73 4.40
N ARG A 85 14.61 -1.22 3.46
CA ARG A 85 15.74 -1.98 2.89
C ARG A 85 16.75 -2.34 3.97
N GLN A 86 17.12 -1.37 4.80
CA GLN A 86 18.02 -1.56 5.95
C GLN A 86 17.44 -2.58 6.94
N LEU A 87 16.16 -2.45 7.27
CA LEU A 87 15.48 -3.37 8.18
C LEU A 87 15.41 -4.81 7.62
N ALA A 88 15.28 -4.95 6.30
CA ALA A 88 15.27 -6.24 5.62
C ALA A 88 16.66 -6.90 5.54
N GLY A 89 17.73 -6.18 5.88
CA GLY A 89 19.11 -6.68 5.77
C GLY A 89 19.62 -6.76 4.34
N GLU A 90 19.04 -5.99 3.40
CA GLU A 90 19.41 -6.02 1.98
C GLU A 90 20.64 -5.16 1.64
N ASP A 91 21.27 -4.51 2.62
CA ASP A 91 22.50 -3.72 2.40
C ASP A 91 23.76 -4.60 2.20
N GLU A 92 23.76 -5.86 2.65
CA GLU A 92 24.97 -6.72 2.61
C GLU A 92 25.12 -7.53 1.30
N ALA A 93 24.11 -7.56 0.43
CA ALA A 93 24.10 -8.44 -0.75
C ALA A 93 24.80 -7.87 -2.00
N GLN A 94 25.40 -6.67 -1.93
CA GLN A 94 25.94 -5.98 -3.11
C GLN A 94 27.46 -5.70 -3.09
N GLU A 95 28.20 -6.16 -2.05
CA GLU A 95 29.67 -6.06 -2.02
C GLU A 95 30.42 -7.37 -2.34
N ASP A 96 29.75 -8.52 -2.40
CA ASP A 96 30.40 -9.81 -2.76
C ASP A 96 30.37 -10.06 -4.28
N GLY A 97 30.94 -9.13 -5.03
CA GLY A 97 31.29 -9.26 -6.44
C GLY A 97 32.78 -9.04 -6.63
N HIS A 98 33.61 -9.94 -6.07
CA HIS A 98 35.06 -10.05 -6.32
C HIS A 98 35.36 -9.92 -7.83
N GLY A 99 36.35 -9.15 -8.27
CA GLY A 99 37.75 -9.21 -7.84
C GLY A 99 38.53 -10.06 -8.84
#